data_AF-A0A318TVD4-F1
#
_entry.id   AF-A0A318TVD4-F1
#
_cell.length_a   1.000
_cell.length_b   1.000
_cell.length_c   1.000
_cell.angle_alpha   90.00
_cell.angle_beta   90.00
_cell.angle_gamma   90.00
#
_symmetry.space_group_name_H-M   'P 1'
#
loop_
_entity.id
_entity.type
_entity.pdbx_description
1 polymer ?
#
loop_
_entity_poly.entity_id
_entity_poly.type
_entity_poly.pdbx_seq_one_letter_code
_entity_poly.pdbx_strand_id
1 'polypeptide(L)'
;MPEQENRTLNDKFMLRLPDGMRDRIKAAADANNRSMNSEIVATLEDKYPRPFSEDEDFSMAIAWAVSCDPKRAAGRFAEEYRLVLQYIREKFDLDLAGHDIEKEYFSDPRFNVPVSNLAKWMEFSFGPWVRQLTKAL
;
A
#
# COMPACT_ATOMS: atom_id res chain seq x y z
N MET A 1 25.64 20.37 -24.13
CA MET A 1 24.25 20.13 -23.68
C MET A 1 24.06 18.62 -23.64
N PRO A 2 24.14 17.93 -22.49
CA PRO A 2 23.83 16.52 -22.44
C PRO A 2 22.31 16.36 -22.35
N GLU A 3 21.77 15.53 -23.25
CA GLU A 3 20.38 15.14 -23.31
C GLU A 3 19.91 14.60 -21.96
N GLN A 4 18.76 15.08 -21.49
CA GLN A 4 18.07 14.52 -20.34
C GLN A 4 17.66 13.09 -20.68
N GLU A 5 18.51 12.14 -20.28
CA GLU A 5 18.21 10.72 -20.24
C GLU A 5 16.94 10.52 -19.42
N ASN A 6 15.83 10.25 -20.10
CA ASN A 6 14.53 10.03 -19.49
C ASN A 6 14.55 8.68 -18.75
N ARG A 7 15.10 8.68 -17.53
CA ARG A 7 15.27 7.52 -16.65
C ARG A 7 13.97 7.11 -15.99
N THR A 8 12.98 6.73 -16.77
CA THR A 8 11.75 6.12 -16.23
C THR A 8 11.66 4.68 -16.73
N LEU A 9 12.07 3.75 -15.84
CA LEU A 9 12.05 2.28 -15.94
C LEU A 9 13.12 1.65 -16.86
N ASN A 10 14.35 1.53 -16.35
CA ASN A 10 15.51 1.00 -17.09
C ASN A 10 15.67 -0.54 -17.04
N ASP A 11 14.92 -1.25 -16.21
CA ASP A 11 15.03 -2.71 -16.12
C ASP A 11 14.29 -3.39 -17.27
N LYS A 12 15.05 -3.94 -18.22
CA LYS A 12 14.52 -4.72 -19.35
C LYS A 12 14.71 -6.21 -19.09
N PHE A 13 13.61 -6.94 -19.03
CA PHE A 13 13.62 -8.39 -18.80
C PHE A 13 13.12 -9.14 -20.04
N MET A 14 13.93 -10.08 -20.57
CA MET A 14 13.54 -10.90 -21.73
C MET A 14 12.69 -12.09 -21.28
N LEU A 15 11.37 -12.00 -21.49
CA LEU A 15 10.41 -13.07 -21.21
C LEU A 15 10.37 -14.12 -22.33
N ARG A 16 10.49 -15.40 -21.97
CA ARG A 16 10.17 -16.52 -22.87
C ARG A 16 8.71 -16.92 -22.64
N LEU A 17 7.89 -16.72 -23.66
CA LEU A 17 6.46 -17.03 -23.60
C LEU A 17 6.18 -18.37 -24.30
N PRO A 18 5.25 -19.19 -23.78
CA PRO A 18 4.70 -20.33 -24.50
C PRO A 18 4.03 -19.91 -25.82
N ASP A 19 3.91 -20.86 -26.75
CA ASP A 19 3.29 -20.63 -28.05
C ASP A 19 1.88 -20.05 -27.92
N GLY A 20 1.56 -19.05 -28.76
CA GLY A 20 0.28 -18.36 -28.78
C GLY A 20 0.02 -17.39 -27.60
N MET A 21 0.85 -17.40 -26.54
CA MET A 21 0.66 -16.48 -25.40
C MET A 21 0.89 -15.02 -25.81
N ARG A 22 1.85 -14.74 -26.70
CA ARG A 22 2.12 -13.39 -27.19
C ARG A 22 0.93 -12.77 -27.91
N ASP A 23 0.23 -13.54 -28.75
CA ASP A 23 -0.93 -13.05 -29.50
C ASP A 23 -2.12 -12.79 -28.56
N ARG A 24 -2.30 -13.62 -27.53
CA ARG A 24 -3.29 -13.39 -26.48
C ARG A 24 -3.04 -12.08 -25.73
N ILE A 25 -1.79 -11.79 -25.35
CA ILE A 25 -1.42 -10.52 -24.71
C ILE A 25 -1.66 -9.36 -25.67
N LYS A 26 -1.34 -9.53 -26.96
CA LYS A 26 -1.60 -8.51 -27.98
C LYS A 26 -3.08 -8.14 -28.07
N ALA A 27 -3.94 -9.16 -28.16
CA ALA A 27 -5.39 -8.96 -28.24
C ALA A 27 -5.94 -8.26 -26.98
N ALA A 28 -5.44 -8.61 -25.79
CA ALA A 28 -5.81 -7.95 -24.54
C ALA A 28 -5.36 -6.47 -24.51
N ALA A 29 -4.12 -6.20 -24.94
CA ALA A 29 -3.58 -4.84 -25.02
C ALA A 29 -4.38 -3.97 -26.00
N ASP A 30 -4.73 -4.50 -27.18
CA ASP A 30 -5.55 -3.82 -28.18
C ASP A 30 -6.95 -3.51 -27.62
N ALA A 31 -7.58 -4.46 -26.91
CA ALA A 31 -8.88 -4.26 -26.26
C ALA A 31 -8.83 -3.18 -25.16
N ASN A 32 -7.71 -3.08 -24.45
CA ASN A 32 -7.50 -2.10 -23.36
C ASN A 32 -6.93 -0.75 -23.85
N ASN A 33 -6.77 -0.55 -25.17
CA ASN A 33 -6.14 0.64 -25.77
C ASN A 33 -4.75 0.95 -25.18
N ARG A 34 -3.93 -0.08 -24.98
CA ARG A 34 -2.58 0.01 -24.39
C ARG A 34 -1.55 -0.67 -25.27
N SER A 35 -0.28 -0.30 -25.11
CA SER A 35 0.79 -1.09 -25.71
C SER A 35 0.88 -2.47 -25.06
N MET A 36 1.37 -3.48 -25.80
CA MET A 36 1.60 -4.82 -25.24
C MET A 36 2.46 -4.78 -23.96
N ASN A 37 3.48 -3.92 -23.91
CA ASN A 37 4.31 -3.76 -22.71
C ASN A 37 3.53 -3.15 -21.55
N SER A 38 2.73 -2.11 -21.82
CA SER A 38 1.85 -1.49 -20.82
C SER A 38 0.82 -2.47 -20.26
N GLU A 39 0.33 -3.39 -21.08
CA GLU A 39 -0.59 -4.44 -20.64
C GLU A 39 0.09 -5.48 -19.74
N ILE A 40 1.32 -5.90 -20.10
CA ILE A 40 2.13 -6.79 -19.26
C ILE A 40 2.38 -6.13 -17.90
N VAL A 41 2.83 -4.87 -17.89
CA VAL A 41 3.08 -4.12 -16.66
C VAL A 41 1.81 -3.99 -15.83
N ALA A 42 0.70 -3.56 -16.43
CA ALA A 42 -0.57 -3.40 -15.69
C ALA A 42 -1.05 -4.71 -15.07
N THR A 43 -0.93 -5.84 -15.80
CA THR A 43 -1.29 -7.17 -15.30
C THR A 43 -0.39 -7.58 -14.14
N LEU A 44 0.91 -7.30 -14.24
CA LEU A 44 1.87 -7.60 -13.18
C LEU A 44 1.65 -6.71 -11.96
N GLU A 45 1.35 -5.43 -12.12
CA GLU A 45 1.03 -4.53 -11.01
C GLU A 45 -0.28 -4.90 -10.31
N ASP A 46 -1.27 -5.39 -11.05
CA ASP A 46 -2.51 -5.90 -10.48
C ASP A 46 -2.25 -7.17 -9.63
N LYS A 47 -1.40 -8.08 -10.13
CA LYS A 47 -1.12 -9.34 -9.45
C LYS A 47 -0.07 -9.23 -8.34
N TYR A 48 0.89 -8.33 -8.52
CA TYR A 48 2.04 -8.08 -7.66
C TYR A 48 2.15 -6.57 -7.41
N PRO A 49 1.23 -6.00 -6.62
CA PRO A 49 1.31 -4.58 -6.29
C PRO A 49 2.64 -4.30 -5.58
N ARG A 50 3.23 -3.14 -5.88
CA ARG A 50 4.44 -2.71 -5.17
C ARG A 50 4.11 -2.65 -3.67
N PRO A 51 4.96 -3.20 -2.78
CA PRO A 51 4.81 -2.97 -1.36
C PRO A 51 4.89 -1.47 -1.08
N PHE A 52 4.15 -1.01 -0.06
CA PHE A 52 4.28 0.35 0.44
C PHE A 52 5.72 0.57 0.94
N SER A 53 6.28 1.75 0.68
CA SER A 53 7.54 2.14 1.34
C SER A 53 7.33 2.26 2.86
N GLU A 54 8.41 2.25 3.65
CA GLU A 54 8.30 2.45 5.11
C GLU A 54 7.62 3.78 5.46
N ASP A 55 7.91 4.84 4.72
CA ASP A 55 7.29 6.16 4.91
C ASP A 55 5.78 6.15 4.56
N GLU A 56 5.40 5.47 3.47
CA GLU A 56 4.00 5.31 3.07
C GLU A 56 3.25 4.47 4.10
N ASP A 57 3.83 3.35 4.52
CA ASP A 57 3.29 2.45 5.54
C ASP A 57 3.05 3.19 6.87
N PHE A 58 4.04 3.95 7.32
CA PHE A 58 3.91 4.78 8.52
C PHE A 58 2.80 5.83 8.37
N SER A 59 2.81 6.59 7.27
CA SER A 59 1.82 7.63 7.01
C SER A 59 0.40 7.06 6.95
N MET A 60 0.23 5.88 6.37
CA MET A 60 -1.06 5.21 6.26
C MET A 60 -1.53 4.63 7.59
N ALA A 61 -0.61 4.09 8.40
CA ALA A 61 -0.93 3.62 9.76
C ALA A 61 -1.43 4.77 10.64
N ILE A 62 -0.76 5.91 10.60
CA ILE A 62 -1.16 7.12 11.33
C ILE A 62 -2.50 7.64 10.80
N ALA A 63 -2.65 7.78 9.48
CA ALA A 63 -3.90 8.24 8.86
C ALA A 63 -5.09 7.33 9.24
N TRP A 64 -4.88 6.02 9.32
CA TRP A 64 -5.90 5.08 9.78
C TRP A 64 -6.25 5.25 11.25
N ALA A 65 -5.25 5.27 12.14
CA ALA A 65 -5.46 5.45 13.58
C ALA A 65 -6.26 6.72 13.87
N VAL A 66 -5.94 7.80 13.16
CA VAL A 66 -6.63 9.08 13.26
C VAL A 66 -8.08 9.01 12.73
N SER A 67 -8.29 8.36 11.59
CA SER A 67 -9.62 8.27 10.94
C SER A 67 -10.59 7.39 11.73
N CYS A 68 -10.07 6.35 12.37
CA CYS A 68 -10.83 5.35 13.11
C CYS A 68 -10.75 5.51 14.63
N ASP A 69 -10.36 6.69 15.13
CA ASP A 69 -10.32 6.95 16.56
C ASP A 69 -11.67 6.58 17.22
N PRO A 70 -11.69 5.65 18.18
CA PRO A 70 -12.91 5.22 18.83
C PRO A 70 -13.67 6.36 19.53
N LYS A 71 -13.04 7.47 19.94
CA LYS A 71 -13.73 8.66 20.45
C LYS A 71 -14.65 9.29 19.39
N ARG A 72 -14.23 9.28 18.13
CA ARG A 72 -14.99 9.84 17.00
C ARG A 72 -16.00 8.86 16.44
N ALA A 73 -15.65 7.57 16.42
CA ALA A 73 -16.50 6.50 15.90
C ALA A 73 -17.46 5.89 16.93
N ALA A 74 -17.69 6.56 18.07
CA ALA A 74 -18.55 6.09 19.16
C ALA A 74 -18.21 4.64 19.60
N GLY A 75 -16.92 4.33 19.69
CA GLY A 75 -16.39 3.04 20.14
C GLY A 75 -16.34 1.93 19.09
N ARG A 76 -16.84 2.16 17.86
CA ARG A 76 -16.97 1.11 16.83
C ARG A 76 -15.66 0.42 16.43
N PHE A 77 -14.53 1.10 16.55
CA PHE A 77 -13.22 0.63 16.07
C PHE A 77 -12.16 0.53 17.17
N ALA A 78 -12.57 0.33 18.43
CA ALA A 78 -11.65 0.40 19.56
C ALA A 78 -10.54 -0.66 19.51
N GLU A 79 -10.85 -1.87 19.04
CA GLU A 79 -9.87 -2.95 18.96
C GLU A 79 -8.96 -2.82 17.73
N GLU A 80 -9.51 -2.46 16.58
CA GLU A 80 -8.75 -2.16 15.38
C GLU A 80 -7.78 -1.00 15.61
N TYR A 81 -8.24 0.04 16.30
CA TYR A 81 -7.41 1.16 16.72
C TYR A 81 -6.25 0.71 17.62
N ARG A 82 -6.51 -0.14 18.61
CA ARG A 82 -5.44 -0.71 19.46
C ARG A 82 -4.41 -1.51 18.67
N LEU A 83 -4.86 -2.37 17.76
CA LEU A 83 -3.97 -3.17 16.92
C LEU A 83 -3.09 -2.28 16.04
N VAL A 84 -3.63 -1.18 15.52
CA VAL A 84 -2.87 -0.24 14.71
C VAL A 84 -1.84 0.51 15.54
N LEU A 85 -2.19 0.96 16.74
CA LEU A 85 -1.22 1.57 17.64
C LEU A 85 -0.10 0.61 18.05
N GLN A 86 -0.44 -0.66 18.30
CA GLN A 86 0.55 -1.70 18.59
C GLN A 86 1.48 -1.93 17.39
N TYR A 87 0.93 -2.05 16.19
CA TYR A 87 1.70 -2.17 14.96
C TYR A 87 2.66 -1.00 14.77
N ILE A 88 2.20 0.24 14.96
CA ILE A 88 3.06 1.42 14.81
C ILE A 88 4.22 1.38 15.81
N ARG A 89 3.93 1.04 17.07
CA ARG A 89 4.95 0.90 18.11
C ARG A 89 5.98 -0.17 17.77
N GLU A 90 5.53 -1.37 17.41
CA GLU A 90 6.41 -2.51 17.15
C GLU A 90 7.21 -2.34 15.86
N LYS A 91 6.61 -1.78 14.81
CA LYS A 91 7.24 -1.70 13.49
C LYS A 91 8.17 -0.49 13.34
N PHE A 92 7.80 0.64 13.92
CA PHE A 92 8.56 1.89 13.77
C PHE A 92 9.32 2.30 15.03
N ASP A 93 9.32 1.45 16.07
CA ASP A 93 9.96 1.70 17.37
C ASP A 93 9.53 3.04 18.00
N LEU A 94 8.25 3.37 17.85
CA LEU A 94 7.67 4.61 18.34
C LEU A 94 7.03 4.41 19.71
N ASP A 95 7.57 5.10 20.72
CA ASP A 95 6.90 5.21 22.00
C ASP A 95 5.74 6.21 21.90
N LEU A 96 4.57 5.70 21.50
CA LEU A 96 3.35 6.52 21.42
C LEU A 96 2.73 6.83 22.80
N ALA A 97 3.36 6.43 23.92
CA ALA A 97 2.86 6.74 25.25
C ALA A 97 2.95 8.25 25.53
N GLY A 98 1.83 8.95 25.45
CA GLY A 98 1.74 10.39 25.70
C GLY A 98 1.90 11.27 24.47
N HIS A 99 2.15 10.69 23.28
CA HIS A 99 2.00 11.39 22.02
C HIS A 99 0.52 11.64 21.77
N ASP A 100 0.15 12.91 21.65
CA ASP A 100 -1.17 13.29 21.16
C ASP A 100 -1.12 13.23 19.63
N ILE A 101 -1.37 12.03 19.09
CA ILE A 101 -1.35 11.77 17.64
C ILE A 101 -2.27 12.75 16.91
N GLU A 102 -3.39 13.13 17.54
CA GLU A 102 -4.33 14.12 17.03
C GLU A 102 -3.72 15.53 17.01
N LYS A 103 -2.88 15.91 17.97
CA LYS A 103 -2.21 17.21 17.93
C LYS A 103 -1.01 17.25 16.98
N GLU A 104 -0.23 16.16 16.93
CA GLU A 104 1.06 16.13 16.24
C GLU A 104 0.94 15.86 14.74
N TYR A 105 -0.08 15.12 14.29
CA TYR A 105 -0.19 14.68 12.89
C TYR A 105 -1.45 15.19 12.18
N PHE A 106 -2.49 15.65 12.89
CA PHE A 106 -3.79 16.02 12.29
C PHE A 106 -3.78 17.32 11.48
N SER A 107 -2.78 18.18 11.69
CA SER A 107 -2.66 19.45 10.97
C SER A 107 -1.89 19.32 9.64
N ASP A 108 -1.39 18.13 9.32
CA ASP A 108 -0.52 17.94 8.18
C ASP A 108 -1.29 17.52 6.93
N PRO A 109 -1.29 18.34 5.86
CA PRO A 109 -1.96 18.01 4.60
C PRO A 109 -1.43 16.74 3.91
N ARG A 110 -0.26 16.23 4.31
CA ARG A 110 0.35 15.01 3.75
C ARG A 110 -0.48 13.75 4.02
N PHE A 111 -1.36 13.75 5.02
CA PHE A 111 -2.14 12.56 5.41
C PHE A 111 -3.52 12.46 4.74
N ASN A 112 -3.79 13.24 3.69
CA ASN A 112 -5.00 13.09 2.88
C ASN A 112 -4.90 11.86 1.94
N VAL A 113 -4.90 10.67 2.54
CA VAL A 113 -4.76 9.39 1.85
C VAL A 113 -6.14 8.92 1.36
N PRO A 114 -6.31 8.52 0.09
CA PRO A 114 -7.55 7.94 -0.39
C PRO A 114 -7.97 6.71 0.43
N VAL A 115 -9.26 6.59 0.74
CA VAL A 115 -9.80 5.43 1.50
C VAL A 115 -9.45 4.10 0.84
N SER A 116 -9.41 4.05 -0.50
CA SER A 116 -8.99 2.86 -1.25
C SER A 116 -7.55 2.44 -0.96
N ASN A 117 -6.65 3.39 -0.69
CA ASN A 117 -5.27 3.07 -0.34
C ASN A 117 -5.22 2.51 1.08
N LEU A 118 -5.90 3.14 2.04
CA LEU A 118 -5.99 2.65 3.43
C LEU A 118 -6.50 1.20 3.49
N ALA A 119 -7.56 0.88 2.75
CA ALA A 119 -8.10 -0.47 2.70
C ALA A 119 -7.10 -1.49 2.15
N LYS A 120 -6.43 -1.18 1.04
CA LYS A 120 -5.39 -2.05 0.45
C LYS A 120 -4.21 -2.27 1.38
N TRP A 121 -3.76 -1.20 2.04
CA TRP A 121 -2.69 -1.27 3.02
C TRP A 121 -3.06 -2.13 4.21
N MET A 122 -4.27 -2.02 4.74
CA MET A 122 -4.68 -2.88 5.84
C MET A 122 -4.65 -4.37 5.45
N GLU A 123 -5.18 -4.70 4.28
CA GLU A 123 -5.16 -6.09 3.80
C GLU A 123 -3.73 -6.62 3.63
N PHE A 124 -2.84 -5.79 3.09
CA PHE A 124 -1.44 -6.13 2.86
C PHE A 124 -0.63 -6.24 4.16
N SER A 125 -0.75 -5.26 5.05
CA SER A 125 0.06 -5.11 6.27
C SER A 125 -0.50 -5.92 7.44
N PHE A 126 -1.81 -5.82 7.72
CA PHE A 126 -2.43 -6.56 8.82
C PHE A 126 -2.81 -7.98 8.44
N GLY A 127 -3.13 -8.28 7.18
CA GLY A 127 -3.58 -9.61 6.78
C GLY A 127 -2.62 -10.73 7.23
N PRO A 128 -1.31 -10.66 6.90
CA PRO A 128 -0.33 -11.62 7.37
C PRO A 128 -0.07 -11.57 8.88
N TRP A 129 0.00 -10.38 9.47
CA TRP A 129 0.35 -10.18 10.89
C TRP A 129 -0.76 -10.66 11.84
N VAL A 130 -2.03 -10.33 11.56
CA VAL A 130 -3.19 -10.82 12.32
C VAL A 130 -3.28 -12.36 12.25
N ARG A 131 -2.97 -12.96 11.10
CA ARG A 131 -2.89 -14.42 10.94
C ARG A 131 -1.76 -15.05 11.76
N GLN A 132 -0.69 -14.32 12.05
CA GLN A 132 0.39 -14.79 12.93
C GLN A 132 -0.05 -14.69 14.40
N LEU A 133 -0.64 -13.58 14.81
CA LEU A 133 -1.14 -13.39 16.18
C LEU A 133 -2.22 -14.41 16.57
N THR A 134 -3.14 -14.71 15.67
CA THR A 134 -4.23 -15.68 15.91
C THR A 134 -3.77 -17.14 15.94
N LYS A 135 -2.60 -17.46 15.40
CA LYS A 135 -1.97 -18.80 15.52
C LYS A 135 -1.18 -18.97 16.82
N ALA A 136 -0.89 -17.87 17.51
CA ALA A 136 -0.15 -17.85 18.77
C ALA A 136 -1.08 -17.88 20.00
N LEU A 137 -2.40 -17.94 19.79
CA LEU A 137 -3.45 -18.12 20.80
C LEU A 137 -4.04 -19.54 20.71
#